data_AF-A0A3M1T4K7-F1
#
_entry.id   AF-A0A3M1T4K7-F1
#
_cell.length_a   1.000
_cell.length_b   1.000
_cell.length_c   1.000
_cell.angle_alpha   90.00
_cell.angle_beta   90.00
_cell.angle_gamma   90.00
#
_symmetry.space_group_name_H-M   'P 1'
#
loop_
_entity.id
_entity.type
_entity.pdbx_description
1 polymer ?
#
loop_
_entity_poly.entity_id
_entity_poly.type
_entity_poly.pdbx_seq_one_letter_code
_entity_poly.pdbx_strand_id
1 'polypeptide(L)'
;FLDKTPAYGLILDFLEKLYPRAKYVVLSRHPVAVLHSFAHSFFDGRYRDAWEFNPIVARYVPAIARFLREKKVSMVHVRYEDLVTRPEEELGRIFEYLDLPMQADAVEYGKHAHVKGSFGDPITVEKYDRPTTEKMERWAADLASRPDDLAFVQRAFESLDPEDLEVYGYPVDSLFEAVGRAGGKPTRLSPFNGYRMKRKVMLALKSPVRRNTLGFGTALRRIRYYCDVLLRE
;
A
#
# COMPACT_ATOMS: atom_id res chain seq x y z
N PHE A 1 4.31 14.27 -19.16
CA PHE A 1 4.15 14.49 -17.71
C PHE A 1 3.73 13.16 -17.10
N LEU A 2 4.30 12.79 -15.95
CA LEU A 2 3.98 11.56 -15.22
C LEU A 2 3.78 11.95 -13.76
N ASP A 3 2.73 11.43 -13.13
CA ASP A 3 2.49 11.57 -11.70
C ASP A 3 2.12 10.21 -11.11
N LYS A 4 2.64 9.93 -9.92
CA LYS A 4 2.38 8.72 -9.16
C LYS A 4 2.15 9.08 -7.71
N THR A 5 0.87 9.16 -7.36
CA THR A 5 0.42 9.38 -5.99
C THR A 5 -0.57 8.29 -5.58
N PRO A 6 -0.24 7.39 -4.62
CA PRO A 6 -1.12 6.29 -4.26
C PRO A 6 -2.55 6.70 -3.88
N ALA A 7 -2.71 7.86 -3.23
CA ALA A 7 -4.01 8.39 -2.81
C ALA A 7 -5.00 8.64 -3.95
N TYR A 8 -4.53 8.70 -5.20
CA TYR A 8 -5.38 8.80 -6.38
C TYR A 8 -6.36 7.64 -6.53
N GLY A 9 -6.05 6.47 -5.98
CA GLY A 9 -6.98 5.33 -5.94
C GLY A 9 -8.32 5.61 -5.24
N LEU A 10 -8.43 6.69 -4.46
CA LEU A 10 -9.66 7.09 -3.76
C LEU A 10 -10.43 8.22 -4.45
N ILE A 11 -9.90 8.77 -5.55
CA ILE A 11 -10.51 9.88 -6.29
C ILE A 11 -10.56 9.61 -7.80
N LEU A 12 -10.59 8.33 -8.19
CA LEU A 12 -10.54 7.90 -9.60
C LEU A 12 -11.69 8.49 -10.44
N ASP A 13 -12.91 8.53 -9.92
CA ASP A 13 -14.08 9.13 -10.59
C ASP A 13 -13.91 10.63 -10.90
N PHE A 14 -13.09 11.32 -10.11
CA PHE A 14 -12.76 12.71 -10.36
C PHE A 14 -11.65 12.82 -11.41
N LEU A 15 -10.62 11.97 -11.31
CA LEU A 15 -9.50 11.96 -12.26
C LEU A 15 -9.94 11.59 -13.67
N GLU A 16 -10.87 10.64 -13.84
CA GLU A 16 -11.39 10.27 -15.17
C GLU A 16 -12.12 11.43 -15.86
N LYS A 17 -12.77 12.30 -15.08
CA LYS A 17 -13.46 13.50 -15.59
C LYS A 17 -12.49 14.63 -15.89
N LEU A 18 -11.48 14.81 -15.04
CA LEU A 18 -10.51 15.89 -15.17
C LEU A 18 -9.50 15.61 -16.29
N TYR A 19 -9.09 14.35 -16.46
CA TYR A 19 -8.07 13.93 -17.42
C TYR A 19 -8.56 12.78 -18.32
N PRO A 20 -9.65 12.93 -19.07
CA PRO A 20 -10.26 11.85 -19.84
C PRO A 20 -9.37 11.30 -20.97
N ARG A 21 -8.34 12.07 -21.37
CA ARG A 21 -7.35 11.67 -22.39
C ARG A 21 -6.03 11.18 -21.81
N ALA A 22 -5.89 11.12 -20.48
CA ALA A 22 -4.69 10.58 -19.86
C ALA A 22 -4.62 9.06 -20.07
N LYS A 23 -3.39 8.53 -20.04
CA LYS A 23 -3.11 7.10 -20.04
C LYS A 23 -2.96 6.64 -18.58
N TYR A 24 -3.76 5.67 -18.15
CA TYR A 24 -3.78 5.20 -16.76
C TYR A 24 -3.06 3.85 -16.66
N VAL A 25 -2.02 3.78 -15.83
CA VAL A 25 -1.36 2.52 -15.45
C VAL A 25 -1.85 2.16 -14.05
N VAL A 26 -2.72 1.16 -13.96
CA VAL A 26 -3.28 0.68 -12.69
C VAL A 26 -2.40 -0.44 -12.18
N LEU A 27 -1.66 -0.19 -11.11
CA LEU A 27 -0.83 -1.19 -10.44
C LEU A 27 -1.60 -1.79 -9.24
N SER A 28 -1.95 -3.06 -9.31
CA SER A 28 -2.44 -3.83 -8.16
C SER A 28 -1.32 -4.66 -7.55
N ARG A 29 -1.50 -5.05 -6.29
CA ARG A 29 -0.60 -5.97 -5.58
C ARG A 29 -1.45 -6.86 -4.69
N HIS A 30 -0.98 -8.06 -4.39
CA HIS A 30 -1.70 -8.97 -3.51
C HIS A 30 -2.19 -8.25 -2.25
N PRO A 31 -3.51 -8.17 -2.00
CA PRO A 31 -4.05 -7.22 -1.04
C PRO A 31 -3.63 -7.56 0.41
N VAL A 32 -3.44 -8.85 0.73
CA VAL A 32 -2.84 -9.26 2.02
C VAL A 32 -1.39 -8.79 2.14
N ALA A 33 -0.62 -8.77 1.05
CA ALA A 33 0.76 -8.27 1.05
C ALA A 33 0.80 -6.75 1.29
N VAL A 34 -0.19 -6.01 0.76
CA VAL A 34 -0.37 -4.57 1.04
C VAL A 34 -0.62 -4.34 2.53
N LEU A 35 -1.57 -5.08 3.13
CA LEU A 35 -1.84 -4.99 4.57
C LEU A 35 -0.61 -5.36 5.41
N HIS A 36 0.07 -6.46 5.09
CA HIS A 36 1.32 -6.86 5.75
C HIS A 36 2.37 -5.74 5.68
N SER A 37 2.60 -5.18 4.49
CA SER A 37 3.56 -4.09 4.32
C SER A 37 3.19 -2.88 5.16
N PHE A 38 1.90 -2.52 5.21
CA PHE A 38 1.43 -1.40 6.02
C PHE A 38 1.61 -1.67 7.53
N ALA A 39 1.23 -2.86 8.01
CA ALA A 39 1.36 -3.26 9.39
C ALA A 39 2.82 -3.29 9.86
N HIS A 40 3.74 -3.86 9.07
CA HIS A 40 5.15 -3.95 9.43
C HIS A 40 5.88 -2.60 9.34
N SER A 41 5.53 -1.75 8.37
CA SER A 41 6.14 -0.41 8.25
C SER A 41 5.69 0.54 9.36
N PHE A 42 4.42 0.46 9.78
CA PHE A 42 3.81 1.51 10.59
C PHE A 42 3.22 1.04 11.92
N PHE A 43 3.08 -0.26 12.16
CA PHE A 43 2.43 -0.78 13.36
C PHE A 43 3.23 -1.89 14.03
N ASP A 44 4.53 -1.99 13.72
CA ASP A 44 5.41 -3.03 14.25
C ASP A 44 4.84 -4.45 14.04
N GLY A 45 4.20 -4.69 12.90
CA GLY A 45 3.60 -5.97 12.57
C GLY A 45 2.29 -6.26 13.31
N ARG A 46 1.67 -5.28 13.97
CA ARG A 46 0.34 -5.43 14.58
C ARG A 46 -0.75 -5.19 13.54
N TYR A 47 -1.28 -6.27 12.96
CA TYR A 47 -2.28 -6.24 11.89
C TYR A 47 -3.59 -5.57 12.33
N ARG A 48 -4.07 -5.90 13.53
CA ARG A 48 -5.31 -5.33 14.08
C ARG A 48 -5.24 -3.81 14.21
N ASP A 49 -4.18 -3.30 14.84
CA ASP A 49 -3.95 -1.86 14.97
C ASP A 49 -3.89 -1.17 13.59
N ALA A 50 -3.23 -1.80 12.62
CA ALA A 50 -3.11 -1.26 11.28
C ALA A 50 -4.48 -1.15 10.59
N TRP A 51 -5.28 -2.22 10.67
CA TRP A 51 -6.63 -2.27 10.13
C TRP A 51 -7.56 -1.26 10.78
N GLU A 52 -7.59 -1.20 12.12
CA GLU A 52 -8.42 -0.26 12.87
C GLU A 52 -8.02 1.20 12.61
N PHE A 53 -6.73 1.48 12.43
CA PHE A 53 -6.27 2.82 12.11
C PHE A 53 -6.68 3.26 10.70
N ASN A 54 -6.50 2.38 9.71
CA ASN A 54 -6.88 2.63 8.33
C ASN A 54 -7.01 1.29 7.60
N PRO A 55 -8.23 0.81 7.32
CA PRO A 55 -8.45 -0.44 6.59
C PRO A 55 -8.15 -0.20 5.10
N ILE A 56 -6.87 -0.04 4.77
CA ILE A 56 -6.40 0.45 3.47
C ILE A 56 -6.90 -0.45 2.34
N VAL A 57 -6.88 -1.76 2.52
CA VAL A 57 -7.35 -2.70 1.52
C VAL A 57 -8.85 -2.56 1.27
N ALA A 58 -9.66 -2.48 2.34
CA ALA A 58 -11.10 -2.33 2.23
C ALA A 58 -11.56 -1.01 1.61
N ARG A 59 -10.68 0.00 1.58
CA ARG A 59 -10.97 1.27 0.91
C ARG A 59 -10.54 1.28 -0.54
N TYR A 60 -9.37 0.72 -0.83
CA TYR A 60 -8.74 0.83 -2.16
C TYR A 60 -9.16 -0.29 -3.11
N VAL A 61 -9.36 -1.52 -2.62
CA VAL A 61 -9.75 -2.64 -3.49
C VAL A 61 -11.08 -2.36 -4.18
N PRO A 62 -12.17 -1.99 -3.48
CA PRO A 62 -13.44 -1.69 -4.14
C PRO A 62 -13.35 -0.50 -5.11
N ALA A 63 -12.62 0.54 -4.73
CA ALA A 63 -12.47 1.73 -5.56
C ALA A 63 -11.72 1.43 -6.87
N ILE A 64 -10.63 0.66 -6.79
CA ILE A 64 -9.85 0.26 -7.96
C ILE A 64 -10.62 -0.77 -8.79
N ALA A 65 -11.28 -1.74 -8.16
CA ALA A 65 -12.08 -2.75 -8.84
C ALA A 65 -13.21 -2.10 -9.66
N ARG A 66 -13.95 -1.15 -9.06
CA ARG A 66 -14.97 -0.38 -9.78
C ARG A 66 -14.37 0.37 -10.98
N PHE A 67 -13.24 1.04 -10.80
CA PHE A 67 -12.56 1.74 -11.90
C PHE A 67 -12.16 0.79 -13.04
N LEU A 68 -11.62 -0.38 -12.70
CA LEU A 68 -11.25 -1.44 -13.65
C LEU A 68 -12.46 -2.09 -14.33
N ARG A 69 -13.62 -2.14 -13.67
CA ARG A 69 -14.86 -2.70 -14.21
C ARG A 69 -15.54 -1.74 -15.17
N GLU A 70 -15.64 -0.46 -14.78
CA GLU A 70 -16.35 0.57 -15.55
C GLU A 70 -15.59 1.00 -16.81
N LYS A 71 -14.24 0.99 -16.79
CA LYS A 71 -13.37 1.26 -17.95
C LYS A 71 -13.74 2.50 -18.77
N LYS A 72 -14.15 3.59 -18.11
CA LYS A 72 -14.55 4.84 -18.78
C LYS A 72 -13.41 5.57 -19.50
N VAL A 73 -12.17 5.25 -19.15
CA VAL A 73 -10.94 5.81 -19.74
C VAL A 73 -10.02 4.69 -20.19
N SER A 74 -9.09 5.02 -21.09
CA SER A 74 -8.04 4.09 -21.50
C SER A 74 -7.16 3.74 -20.30
N MET A 75 -6.87 2.46 -20.10
CA MET A 75 -6.00 1.99 -19.01
C MET A 75 -5.29 0.68 -19.35
N VAL A 76 -4.18 0.43 -18.68
CA VAL A 76 -3.54 -0.89 -18.57
C VAL A 76 -3.51 -1.30 -17.10
N HIS A 77 -3.91 -2.55 -16.82
CA HIS A 77 -3.86 -3.13 -15.49
C HIS A 77 -2.66 -4.06 -15.38
N VAL A 78 -1.83 -3.83 -14.36
CA VAL A 78 -0.59 -4.53 -14.11
C VAL A 78 -0.61 -5.03 -12.67
N ARG A 79 -0.39 -6.34 -12.49
CA ARG A 79 -0.22 -6.92 -11.15
C ARG A 79 1.26 -6.86 -10.78
N TYR A 80 1.55 -6.46 -9.55
CA TYR A 80 2.91 -6.37 -9.04
C TYR A 80 3.66 -7.70 -9.17
N GLU A 81 2.99 -8.81 -8.88
CA GLU A 81 3.55 -10.16 -8.94
C GLU A 81 3.93 -10.54 -10.38
N ASP A 82 3.12 -10.17 -11.37
CA ASP A 82 3.44 -10.35 -12.78
C ASP A 82 4.64 -9.46 -13.17
N LEU A 83 4.62 -8.19 -12.76
CA LEU A 83 5.69 -7.22 -13.05
C LEU A 83 7.05 -7.64 -12.48
N VAL A 84 7.11 -8.24 -11.29
CA VAL A 84 8.40 -8.67 -10.71
C VAL A 84 8.86 -10.03 -11.20
N THR A 85 7.96 -10.85 -11.74
CA THR A 85 8.28 -12.20 -12.23
C THR A 85 8.60 -12.20 -13.72
N ARG A 86 7.93 -11.33 -14.49
CA ARG A 86 8.07 -11.19 -15.95
C ARG A 86 8.27 -9.71 -16.32
N PRO A 87 9.33 -9.05 -15.81
CA PRO A 87 9.45 -7.61 -15.91
C PRO A 87 9.61 -7.11 -17.35
N GLU A 88 10.33 -7.82 -18.22
CA GLU A 88 10.47 -7.42 -19.62
C GLU A 88 9.12 -7.45 -20.37
N GLU A 89 8.32 -8.50 -20.15
CA GLU A 89 6.99 -8.65 -20.78
C GLU A 89 6.04 -7.54 -20.30
N GLU A 90 5.94 -7.34 -18.98
CA GLU A 90 5.02 -6.36 -18.41
C GLU A 90 5.44 -4.92 -18.69
N LEU A 91 6.74 -4.60 -18.65
CA LEU A 91 7.23 -3.29 -19.09
C LEU A 91 6.96 -3.07 -20.58
N GLY A 92 7.10 -4.10 -21.41
CA GLY A 92 6.78 -4.00 -22.83
C GLY A 92 5.32 -3.66 -23.09
N ARG A 93 4.40 -4.34 -22.40
CA ARG A 93 2.96 -4.04 -22.45
C ARG A 93 2.67 -2.60 -22.01
N ILE A 94 3.37 -2.10 -20.99
CA ILE A 94 3.22 -0.71 -20.52
C ILE A 94 3.75 0.28 -21.57
N PHE A 95 4.94 0.07 -22.15
CA PHE A 95 5.49 0.96 -23.17
C PHE A 95 4.59 1.03 -24.41
N GLU A 96 4.12 -0.11 -24.89
CA GLU A 96 3.16 -0.20 -26.00
C GLU A 96 1.88 0.58 -25.68
N TYR A 97 1.29 0.35 -24.51
CA TYR A 97 0.08 1.07 -24.08
C TYR A 97 0.27 2.60 -24.00
N LEU A 98 1.45 3.04 -23.55
CA LEU A 98 1.81 4.45 -23.43
C LEU A 98 2.20 5.11 -24.76
N ASP A 99 2.24 4.35 -25.86
CA ASP A 99 2.75 4.80 -27.17
C ASP A 99 4.19 5.34 -27.07
N LEU A 100 5.03 4.66 -26.27
CA LEU A 100 6.43 5.03 -26.03
C LEU A 100 7.39 4.01 -26.65
N PRO A 101 8.56 4.44 -27.15
CA PRO A 101 9.59 3.52 -27.61
C PRO A 101 10.02 2.58 -26.48
N MET A 102 10.12 1.29 -26.80
CA MET A 102 10.64 0.29 -25.88
C MET A 102 12.06 0.65 -25.41
N GLN A 103 12.28 0.61 -24.11
CA GLN A 103 13.60 0.76 -23.51
C GLN A 103 13.98 -0.55 -22.82
N ALA A 104 14.83 -1.35 -23.49
CA ALA A 104 15.20 -2.68 -23.00
C ALA A 104 15.93 -2.64 -21.64
N ASP A 105 16.58 -1.52 -21.32
CA ASP A 105 17.27 -1.25 -20.08
C ASP A 105 16.37 -0.66 -18.97
N ALA A 106 15.08 -0.41 -19.24
CA ALA A 106 14.14 0.11 -18.24
C ALA A 106 13.94 -0.84 -17.06
N VAL A 107 14.13 -2.15 -17.28
CA VAL A 107 14.12 -3.16 -16.21
C VAL A 107 15.30 -2.97 -15.23
N GLU A 108 16.37 -2.31 -15.66
CA GLU A 108 17.57 -2.05 -14.86
C GLU A 108 17.50 -0.70 -14.13
N TYR A 109 16.34 -0.40 -13.54
CA TYR A 109 16.02 0.91 -12.98
C TYR A 109 17.07 1.46 -12.00
N GLY A 110 17.78 0.62 -11.24
CA GLY A 110 18.79 1.08 -10.28
C GLY A 110 20.13 1.47 -10.90
N LYS A 111 20.37 1.13 -12.18
CA LYS A 111 21.54 1.61 -12.95
C LYS A 111 21.32 3.01 -13.54
N HIS A 112 20.09 3.53 -13.48
CA HIS A 112 19.73 4.83 -14.03
C HIS A 112 19.77 5.93 -12.97
N ALA A 113 20.08 7.15 -13.40
CA ALA A 113 20.04 8.30 -12.50
C ALA A 113 18.60 8.58 -12.07
N HIS A 114 18.31 8.41 -10.77
CA HIS A 114 17.00 8.76 -10.23
C HIS A 114 16.83 10.27 -10.08
N VAL A 115 15.63 10.77 -10.39
CA VAL A 115 15.24 12.14 -10.05
C VAL A 115 15.23 12.26 -8.53
N LYS A 116 16.23 12.96 -7.99
CA LYS A 116 16.34 13.26 -6.55
C LYS A 116 15.14 14.12 -6.13
N GLY A 117 14.48 13.75 -5.03
CA GLY A 117 13.35 14.51 -4.47
C GLY A 117 11.95 13.98 -4.78
N SER A 118 11.81 12.80 -5.39
CA SER A 118 10.52 12.12 -5.48
C SER A 118 10.00 11.77 -4.07
N PHE A 119 8.75 12.12 -3.77
CA PHE A 119 8.06 11.84 -2.49
C PHE A 119 7.77 10.35 -2.24
N GLY A 120 8.43 9.43 -2.95
CA GLY A 120 8.35 8.00 -2.71
C GLY A 120 9.13 7.58 -1.46
N ASP A 121 8.66 6.53 -0.78
CA ASP A 121 9.39 5.94 0.35
C ASP A 121 10.79 5.48 -0.12
N PRO A 122 11.90 5.99 0.44
CA PRO A 122 13.27 5.68 0.01
C PRO A 122 13.73 4.27 0.45
N ILE A 123 12.80 3.39 0.83
CA ILE A 123 13.10 2.22 1.66
C ILE A 123 13.81 1.11 0.85
N THR A 124 13.73 1.08 -0.48
CA THR A 124 14.29 -0.03 -1.27
C THR A 124 14.82 0.27 -2.66
N VAL A 125 14.59 1.45 -3.24
CA VAL A 125 14.98 1.70 -4.65
C VAL A 125 16.50 1.66 -4.81
N GLU A 126 17.25 2.14 -3.83
CA GLU A 126 18.72 2.07 -3.82
C GLU A 126 19.29 0.67 -3.56
N LYS A 127 18.44 -0.31 -3.21
CA LYS A 127 18.89 -1.64 -2.80
C LYS A 127 18.94 -2.65 -3.95
N TYR A 128 18.20 -2.42 -5.02
CA TYR A 128 18.08 -3.38 -6.12
C TYR A 128 18.21 -2.65 -7.45
N ASP A 129 18.99 -3.23 -8.35
CA ASP A 129 19.13 -2.70 -9.71
C ASP A 129 17.96 -3.09 -10.62
N ARG A 130 17.18 -4.10 -10.21
CA ARG A 130 16.13 -4.75 -11.01
C ARG A 130 14.93 -5.18 -10.16
N PRO A 131 13.76 -5.47 -10.76
CA PRO A 131 12.63 -6.07 -10.04
C PRO A 131 13.04 -7.39 -9.37
N THR A 132 12.50 -7.66 -8.18
CA THR A 132 12.86 -8.82 -7.38
C THR A 132 11.63 -9.48 -6.78
N THR A 133 11.64 -10.82 -6.78
CA THR A 133 10.60 -11.67 -6.19
C THR A 133 10.81 -11.93 -4.69
N GLU A 134 11.93 -11.46 -4.10
CA GLU A 134 12.35 -11.74 -2.70
C GLU A 134 11.30 -11.37 -1.63
N LYS A 135 10.38 -10.46 -1.96
CA LYS A 135 9.35 -9.93 -1.04
C LYS A 135 7.93 -10.36 -1.38
N MET A 136 7.75 -11.18 -2.41
CA MET A 136 6.42 -11.50 -2.95
C MET A 136 5.56 -12.25 -1.93
N GLU A 137 6.09 -13.32 -1.33
CA GLU A 137 5.35 -14.20 -0.42
C GLU A 137 5.77 -14.03 1.06
N ARG A 138 6.51 -12.97 1.42
CA ARG A 138 6.90 -12.73 2.83
C ARG A 138 5.72 -12.63 3.78
N TRP A 139 4.61 -12.08 3.29
CA TRP A 139 3.38 -11.98 4.05
C TRP A 139 2.81 -13.33 4.44
N ALA A 140 2.94 -14.31 3.54
CA ALA A 140 2.42 -15.64 3.75
C ALA A 140 3.21 -16.38 4.83
N ALA A 141 4.55 -16.31 4.76
CA ALA A 141 5.43 -16.90 5.78
C ALA A 141 5.24 -16.26 7.18
N ASP A 142 5.03 -14.94 7.24
CA ASP A 142 4.74 -14.24 8.50
C ASP A 142 3.42 -14.71 9.12
N LEU A 143 2.34 -14.67 8.34
CA LEU A 143 1.01 -15.06 8.82
C LEU A 143 0.91 -16.56 9.14
N ALA A 144 1.58 -17.42 8.38
CA ALA A 144 1.68 -18.85 8.69
C ALA A 144 2.29 -19.12 10.07
N SER A 145 3.16 -18.22 10.56
CA SER A 145 3.74 -18.30 11.91
C SER A 145 2.91 -17.61 13.00
N ARG A 146 1.79 -16.98 12.66
CA ARG A 146 0.97 -16.14 13.56
C ARG A 146 -0.53 -16.46 13.41
N PRO A 147 -1.00 -17.61 13.92
CA PRO A 147 -2.37 -18.09 13.68
C PRO A 147 -3.48 -17.11 14.07
N ASP A 148 -3.34 -16.38 15.18
CA ASP A 148 -4.34 -15.39 15.61
C ASP A 148 -4.43 -14.20 14.64
N ASP A 149 -3.30 -13.73 14.14
CA ASP A 149 -3.25 -12.66 13.14
C ASP A 149 -3.78 -13.15 11.80
N LEU A 150 -3.46 -14.39 11.39
CA LEU A 150 -4.00 -15.00 10.19
C LEU A 150 -5.53 -15.08 10.25
N ALA A 151 -6.09 -15.61 11.34
CA ALA A 151 -7.54 -15.70 11.53
C ALA A 151 -8.21 -14.32 11.55
N PHE A 152 -7.53 -13.30 12.12
CA PHE A 152 -8.01 -11.92 12.05
C PHE A 152 -8.01 -11.39 10.61
N VAL A 153 -6.92 -11.57 9.87
CA VAL A 153 -6.79 -11.10 8.49
C VAL A 153 -7.81 -11.78 7.59
N GLN A 154 -8.01 -13.10 7.71
CA GLN A 154 -9.04 -13.82 6.96
C GLN A 154 -10.44 -13.22 7.19
N ARG A 155 -10.85 -13.04 8.45
CA ARG A 155 -12.12 -12.39 8.80
C ARG A 155 -12.23 -10.95 8.30
N ALA A 156 -11.13 -10.20 8.34
CA ALA A 156 -11.14 -8.82 7.82
C ALA A 156 -11.42 -8.79 6.32
N PHE A 157 -10.94 -9.78 5.57
CA PHE A 157 -11.13 -9.90 4.13
C PHE A 157 -12.50 -10.46 3.72
N GLU A 158 -13.22 -11.13 4.62
CA GLU A 158 -14.64 -11.51 4.40
C GLU A 158 -15.55 -10.29 4.19
N SER A 159 -15.13 -9.10 4.61
CA SER A 159 -15.88 -7.85 4.36
C SER A 159 -15.74 -7.30 2.94
N LEU A 160 -14.86 -7.87 2.11
CA LEU A 160 -14.65 -7.44 0.73
C LEU A 160 -15.54 -8.25 -0.22
N ASP A 161 -16.05 -7.57 -1.25
CA ASP A 161 -16.79 -8.23 -2.31
C ASP A 161 -15.87 -9.19 -3.10
N PRO A 162 -16.22 -10.49 -3.22
CA PRO A 162 -15.46 -11.43 -4.05
C PRO A 162 -15.26 -10.96 -5.50
N GLU A 163 -16.26 -10.31 -6.09
CA GLU A 163 -16.17 -9.79 -7.47
C GLU A 163 -15.15 -8.66 -7.56
N ASP A 164 -15.06 -7.81 -6.53
CA ASP A 164 -14.05 -6.75 -6.48
C ASP A 164 -12.63 -7.34 -6.40
N LEU A 165 -12.45 -8.38 -5.58
CA LEU A 165 -11.17 -9.09 -5.46
C LEU A 165 -10.76 -9.79 -6.75
N GLU A 166 -11.71 -10.40 -7.47
CA GLU A 166 -11.49 -11.01 -8.77
C GLU A 166 -11.06 -9.97 -9.81
N VAL A 167 -11.81 -8.86 -9.96
CA VAL A 167 -11.47 -7.76 -10.88
C VAL A 167 -10.12 -7.11 -10.51
N TYR A 168 -9.80 -7.02 -9.22
CA TYR A 168 -8.52 -6.51 -8.74
C TYR A 168 -7.33 -7.44 -9.07
N GLY A 169 -7.60 -8.71 -9.40
CA GLY A 169 -6.64 -9.71 -9.85
C GLY A 169 -6.25 -10.77 -8.80
N TYR A 170 -7.04 -10.94 -7.74
CA TYR A 170 -6.78 -11.91 -6.66
C TYR A 170 -8.08 -12.55 -6.17
N PRO A 171 -8.59 -13.58 -6.87
CA PRO A 171 -9.82 -14.28 -6.49
C PRO A 171 -9.74 -14.85 -5.07
N VAL A 172 -10.87 -14.83 -4.37
CA VAL A 172 -11.00 -15.24 -2.95
C VAL A 172 -10.44 -16.64 -2.71
N ASP A 173 -10.73 -17.59 -3.61
CA ASP A 173 -10.34 -19.00 -3.47
C ASP A 173 -8.81 -19.17 -3.40
N SER A 174 -8.07 -18.33 -4.11
CA SER A 174 -6.60 -18.37 -4.18
C SER A 174 -5.90 -17.47 -3.16
N LEU A 175 -6.66 -16.59 -2.48
CA LEU A 175 -6.13 -15.43 -1.76
C LEU A 175 -5.19 -15.80 -0.60
N PHE A 176 -5.36 -16.97 0.00
CA PHE A 176 -4.54 -17.43 1.13
C PHE A 176 -3.74 -18.70 0.82
N GLU A 177 -3.74 -19.20 -0.41
CA GLU A 177 -3.01 -20.43 -0.78
C GLU A 177 -1.51 -20.36 -0.45
N ALA A 178 -0.89 -19.19 -0.64
CA ALA A 178 0.52 -18.99 -0.32
C ALA A 178 0.83 -19.24 1.17
N VAL A 179 -0.13 -18.99 2.09
CA VAL A 179 0.03 -19.27 3.52
C VAL A 179 0.15 -20.77 3.77
N GLY A 180 -0.70 -21.57 3.12
CA GLY A 180 -0.66 -23.03 3.23
C GLY A 180 0.62 -23.64 2.67
N ARG A 181 1.22 -23.00 1.66
CA ARG A 181 2.52 -23.41 1.08
C ARG A 181 3.73 -22.95 1.89
N ALA A 182 3.58 -21.96 2.78
CA ALA A 182 4.71 -21.33 3.45
C ALA A 182 5.18 -22.11 4.70
N GLY A 183 6.49 -22.38 4.78
CA GLY A 183 7.13 -22.85 6.01
C GLY A 183 7.26 -21.68 7.00
N GLY A 184 6.29 -21.56 7.92
CA GLY A 184 6.11 -20.44 8.84
C GLY A 184 7.40 -19.90 9.47
N LYS A 185 7.82 -18.71 9.02
CA LYS A 185 8.91 -17.94 9.63
C LYS A 185 8.43 -16.51 9.83
N PRO A 186 8.41 -16.01 11.09
CA PRO A 186 7.95 -14.66 11.36
C PRO A 186 8.86 -13.64 10.67
N THR A 187 8.25 -12.62 10.08
CA THR A 187 8.99 -11.50 9.52
C THR A 187 9.61 -10.70 10.66
N ARG A 188 10.94 -10.61 10.67
CA ARG A 188 11.66 -9.77 11.62
C ARG A 188 11.33 -8.31 11.37
N LEU A 189 11.05 -7.57 12.43
CA LEU A 189 10.94 -6.12 12.36
C LEU A 189 12.27 -5.54 11.87
N SER A 190 12.20 -4.60 10.92
CA SER A 190 13.37 -3.84 10.47
C SER A 190 14.12 -3.26 11.67
N PRO A 191 15.46 -3.11 11.64
CA PRO A 191 16.20 -2.46 12.71
C PRO A 191 15.67 -1.04 12.99
N PHE A 192 15.90 -0.58 14.23
CA PHE A 192 15.50 0.74 14.72
C PHE A 192 15.97 1.86 13.78
N ASN A 193 15.06 2.74 13.37
CA ASN A 193 15.36 3.95 12.61
C ASN A 193 14.79 5.16 13.37
N GLY A 194 15.50 6.30 13.39
CA GLY A 194 15.06 7.54 14.05
C GLY A 194 13.66 8.01 13.62
N TYR A 195 13.25 7.71 12.38
CA TYR A 195 11.86 7.93 11.93
C TYR A 195 10.83 7.09 12.72
N ARG A 196 11.12 5.82 12.98
CA ARG A 196 10.24 4.94 13.79
C ARG A 196 10.18 5.38 15.24
N MET A 197 11.28 5.92 15.81
CA MET A 197 11.27 6.49 17.17
C MET A 197 10.36 7.72 17.26
N LYS A 198 10.55 8.70 16.37
CA LYS A 198 9.69 9.89 16.31
C LYS A 198 8.22 9.53 16.13
N ARG A 199 7.94 8.54 15.28
CA ARG A 199 6.57 8.07 15.04
C ARG A 199 5.99 7.27 16.21
N LYS A 200 6.78 6.41 16.88
CA LYS A 200 6.36 5.72 18.11
C LYS A 200 5.98 6.71 19.19
N VAL A 201 6.83 7.73 19.42
CA VAL A 201 6.55 8.82 20.36
C VAL A 201 5.27 9.56 19.94
N MET A 202 5.12 9.92 18.67
CA MET A 202 3.90 10.58 18.18
C MET A 202 2.65 9.73 18.39
N LEU A 203 2.69 8.43 18.08
CA LEU A 203 1.55 7.53 18.26
C LEU A 203 1.24 7.28 19.74
N ALA A 204 2.26 7.13 20.58
CA ALA A 204 2.11 7.01 22.02
C ALA A 204 1.47 8.27 22.63
N LEU A 205 1.83 9.46 22.15
CA LEU A 205 1.21 10.71 22.57
C LEU A 205 -0.22 10.86 22.02
N LYS A 206 -0.50 10.40 20.79
CA LYS A 206 -1.83 10.50 20.16
C LYS A 206 -2.84 9.46 20.65
N SER A 207 -2.40 8.31 21.15
CA SER A 207 -3.29 7.23 21.57
C SER A 207 -4.17 7.62 22.78
N PRO A 208 -3.64 8.17 23.88
CA PRO A 208 -4.45 8.68 25.01
C PRO A 208 -5.35 9.85 24.61
N VAL A 209 -4.92 10.70 23.68
CA VAL A 209 -5.72 11.81 23.15
C VAL A 209 -6.92 11.30 22.37
N ARG A 210 -6.73 10.31 21.49
CA ARG A 210 -7.81 9.71 20.69
C ARG A 210 -8.79 8.91 21.52
N ARG A 211 -8.31 8.16 22.51
CA ARG A 211 -9.15 7.39 23.44
C ARG A 211 -9.74 8.24 24.58
N ASN A 212 -9.37 9.53 24.65
CA ASN A 212 -9.68 10.45 25.75
C ASN A 212 -9.44 9.83 27.14
N THR A 213 -8.40 8.99 27.25
CA THR A 213 -8.10 8.28 28.48
C THR A 213 -7.79 9.31 29.57
N LEU A 214 -8.47 9.21 30.71
CA LEU A 214 -8.31 10.12 31.85
C LEU A 214 -8.57 11.61 31.51
N GLY A 215 -9.37 11.92 30.49
CA GLY A 215 -9.72 13.30 30.11
C GLY A 215 -8.59 14.08 29.42
N PHE A 216 -7.47 13.43 29.12
CA PHE A 216 -6.26 14.06 28.54
C PHE A 216 -6.54 14.76 27.19
N GLY A 217 -7.38 14.17 26.35
CA GLY A 217 -7.78 14.78 25.07
C GLY A 217 -8.59 16.07 25.25
N THR A 218 -9.35 16.17 26.34
CA THR A 218 -10.14 17.36 26.68
C THR A 218 -9.27 18.47 27.24
N ALA A 219 -8.28 18.14 28.09
CA ALA A 219 -7.29 19.08 28.58
C ALA A 219 -6.46 19.70 27.44
N LEU A 220 -5.98 18.88 26.50
CA LEU A 220 -5.21 19.36 25.35
C LEU A 220 -6.00 20.30 24.43
N ARG A 221 -7.30 20.03 24.19
CA ARG A 221 -8.16 20.94 23.44
C ARG A 221 -8.36 22.29 24.14
N ARG A 222 -8.47 22.29 25.48
CA ARG A 222 -8.52 23.54 26.27
C ARG A 222 -7.22 24.33 26.18
N ILE A 223 -6.07 23.67 26.31
CA ILE A 223 -4.76 24.32 26.16
C ILE A 223 -4.66 24.96 24.76
N ARG A 224 -5.01 24.22 23.71
CA ARG A 224 -5.03 24.75 22.34
C ARG A 224 -5.91 25.99 22.22
N TYR A 225 -7.13 25.95 22.78
CA TYR A 225 -8.03 27.10 22.77
C TYR A 225 -7.38 28.35 23.37
N TYR A 226 -6.74 28.24 24.54
CA TYR A 226 -6.08 29.39 25.16
C TYR A 226 -4.85 29.86 24.39
N CYS A 227 -4.06 28.95 23.81
CA CYS A 227 -2.96 29.33 22.91
C CYS A 227 -3.48 30.07 21.67
N ASP A 228 -4.54 29.58 21.04
CA ASP A 228 -5.16 30.20 19.86
C ASP A 228 -5.76 31.59 20.20
N VAL A 229 -6.24 31.79 21.44
CA VAL A 229 -6.71 33.10 21.95
C VAL A 229 -5.54 34.06 22.18
N LEU A 230 -4.45 33.60 22.81
CA LEU A 230 -3.29 34.43 23.13
C LEU A 230 -2.47 34.83 21.89
N LEU A 231 -2.48 33.99 20.86
CA LEU A 231 -1.74 34.19 19.61
C LEU A 231 -2.58 34.83 18.50
N ARG A 232 -3.83 35.23 18.81
CA ARG A 232 -4.70 35.93 17.88
C ARG A 232 -4.29 37.40 17.85
N GLU A 233 -3.72 37.85 16.73
CA GLU A 233 -3.60 39.27 16.38
C GLU A 233 -4.95 39.83 15.93
#